data_AF-A0A2G0Z3B1-F1
#
_entry.id   AF-A0A2G0Z3B1-F1
#
_cell.length_a   1.000
_cell.length_b   1.000
_cell.length_c   1.000
_cell.angle_alpha   90.00
_cell.angle_beta   90.00
_cell.angle_gamma   90.00
#
_symmetry.space_group_name_H-M   'P 1'
#
loop_
_entity.id
_entity.type
_entity.pdbx_description
1 polymer ?
#
loop_
_entity_poly.entity_id
_entity_poly.type
_entity_poly.pdbx_seq_one_letter_code
_entity_poly.pdbx_strand_id
1 'polypeptide(L)'
;MDTYSHLIRAACFGEFAVGELRHAKGLENAVSDYSVTIFDRAYYSAALLLDWQQSGTERHWLMRARKPLKYEVIEELGVGDWLVRLTVSRDALKQRPDLPSHWHARLIEYSIDDKPRRYLTSLVDAERYPAHQVAGHYND
;
A
#
# COMPACT_ATOMS: atom_id res chain seq x y z
N MET A 1 8.57 24.25 1.54
CA MET A 1 9.15 24.11 0.20
C MET A 1 9.75 22.72 0.16
N ASP A 2 8.96 21.74 -0.30
CA ASP A 2 9.34 20.33 -0.27
C ASP A 2 9.98 19.97 -1.60
N THR A 3 11.25 19.58 -1.58
CA THR A 3 12.12 19.63 -2.78
C THR A 3 12.49 18.25 -3.32
N TYR A 4 11.77 17.18 -2.96
CA TYR A 4 12.08 15.82 -3.45
C TYR A 4 10.87 14.92 -3.72
N SER A 5 9.69 15.49 -4.01
CA SER A 5 8.57 14.69 -4.56
C SER A 5 8.81 14.47 -6.06
N HIS A 6 9.60 13.47 -6.42
CA HIS A 6 9.66 12.99 -7.80
C HIS A 6 8.46 12.06 -8.03
N LEU A 7 7.39 12.58 -8.64
CA LEU A 7 6.25 11.76 -9.05
C LEU A 7 6.69 10.83 -10.19
N ILE A 8 7.08 9.61 -9.86
CA ILE A 8 7.35 8.55 -10.85
C ILE A 8 6.00 7.96 -11.26
N ARG A 9 5.44 8.46 -12.36
CA ARG A 9 4.27 7.85 -13.00
C ARG A 9 4.74 6.73 -13.93
N ALA A 10 4.84 5.52 -13.38
CA ALA A 10 5.18 4.35 -14.16
C ALA A 10 3.91 3.51 -14.42
N ALA A 11 3.64 3.24 -15.70
CA ALA A 11 2.53 2.41 -16.14
C ALA A 11 3.10 1.28 -17.02
N CYS A 12 2.87 0.04 -16.63
CA CYS A 12 3.20 -1.13 -17.45
C CYS A 12 1.92 -1.72 -18.02
N PHE A 13 1.82 -1.74 -19.35
CA PHE A 13 0.79 -2.47 -20.09
C PHE A 13 1.35 -3.82 -20.52
N GLY A 14 0.56 -4.88 -20.41
CA GLY A 14 0.88 -6.20 -20.93
C GLY A 14 -0.35 -6.94 -21.42
N GLU A 15 -0.12 -8.05 -22.12
CA GLU A 15 -1.13 -8.77 -22.89
C GLU A 15 -2.30 -9.28 -22.04
N PHE A 16 -3.50 -9.19 -22.62
CA PHE A 16 -4.84 -9.46 -22.04
C PHE A 16 -5.06 -10.87 -21.46
N ALA A 17 -4.04 -11.74 -21.50
CA ALA A 17 -4.10 -13.13 -21.03
C ALA A 17 -3.31 -13.38 -19.72
N VAL A 18 -2.59 -12.38 -19.19
CA VAL A 18 -1.73 -12.53 -18.01
C VAL A 18 -2.11 -11.48 -16.96
N GLY A 19 -2.51 -11.93 -15.77
CA GLY A 19 -3.10 -11.06 -14.74
C GLY A 19 -2.21 -9.89 -14.30
N GLU A 20 -2.86 -8.74 -14.05
CA GLU A 20 -2.28 -7.42 -13.74
C GLU A 20 -1.17 -7.42 -12.66
N LEU A 21 -1.20 -8.38 -11.73
CA LEU A 21 -0.21 -8.52 -10.65
C LEU A 21 1.20 -8.86 -11.14
N ARG A 22 1.35 -9.55 -12.29
CA ARG A 22 2.66 -9.93 -12.81
C ARG A 22 3.43 -8.74 -13.40
N HIS A 23 2.73 -7.66 -13.77
CA HIS A 23 3.32 -6.44 -14.33
C HIS A 23 3.92 -5.53 -13.27
N ALA A 24 3.32 -5.46 -12.08
CA ALA A 24 3.85 -4.66 -10.97
C ALA A 24 5.24 -5.14 -10.52
N LYS A 25 5.53 -6.44 -10.58
CA LYS A 25 6.88 -6.97 -10.24
C LYS A 25 8.02 -6.44 -11.11
N GLY A 26 7.74 -6.04 -12.36
CA GLY A 26 8.76 -5.45 -13.23
C GLY A 26 9.11 -3.99 -12.91
N LEU A 27 8.24 -3.30 -12.16
CA LEU A 27 8.38 -1.89 -11.82
C LEU A 27 9.26 -1.64 -10.60
N GLU A 28 9.58 -2.68 -9.82
CA GLU A 28 10.44 -2.60 -8.64
C GLU A 28 11.82 -2.01 -8.98
N ASN A 29 12.37 -2.31 -10.15
CA ASN A 29 13.66 -1.78 -10.60
C ASN A 29 13.62 -0.29 -10.99
N ALA A 30 12.43 0.25 -11.25
CA ALA A 30 12.25 1.64 -11.68
C ALA A 30 11.97 2.60 -10.50
N VAL A 31 11.72 2.06 -9.31
CA VAL A 31 11.36 2.84 -8.12
C VAL A 31 12.60 3.05 -7.28
N SER A 32 12.81 4.29 -6.83
CA SER A 32 13.95 4.64 -5.97
C SER A 32 13.72 4.19 -4.52
N ASP A 33 14.79 4.04 -3.78
CA ASP A 33 14.71 3.91 -2.32
C ASP A 33 14.12 5.19 -1.69
N TYR A 34 13.65 5.08 -0.46
CA TYR A 34 13.02 6.17 0.31
C TYR A 34 11.83 6.81 -0.42
N SER A 35 10.95 5.98 -0.97
CA SER A 35 9.81 6.42 -1.78
C SER A 35 8.50 5.83 -1.30
N VAL A 36 7.40 6.48 -1.66
CA VAL A 36 6.05 5.93 -1.50
C VAL A 36 5.39 5.79 -2.87
N THR A 37 4.97 4.58 -3.22
CA THR A 37 4.25 4.28 -4.46
C THR A 37 2.75 4.25 -4.22
N ILE A 38 1.99 5.02 -4.99
CA ILE A 38 0.53 4.99 -4.93
C ILE A 38 0.01 3.91 -5.87
N PHE A 39 -0.66 2.90 -5.31
CA PHE A 39 -1.30 1.81 -6.06
C PHE A 39 -2.81 1.98 -6.15
N ASP A 40 -3.37 1.54 -7.28
CA ASP A 40 -4.82 1.32 -7.37
C ASP A 40 -5.26 0.10 -6.53
N ARG A 41 -6.54 0.09 -6.14
CA ARG A 41 -7.20 -1.01 -5.42
C ARG A 41 -7.04 -2.38 -6.07
N ALA A 42 -6.95 -2.46 -7.39
CA ALA A 42 -6.77 -3.72 -8.12
C ALA A 42 -5.47 -4.45 -7.73
N TYR A 43 -4.45 -3.72 -7.26
CA TYR A 43 -3.15 -4.27 -6.85
C TYR A 43 -3.14 -4.81 -5.41
N TYR A 44 -4.29 -4.92 -4.73
CA TYR A 44 -4.35 -5.51 -3.38
C TYR A 44 -3.93 -6.98 -3.40
N SER A 45 -2.67 -7.24 -3.04
CA SER A 45 -2.11 -8.58 -2.89
C SER A 45 -0.99 -8.54 -1.86
N ALA A 46 -1.05 -9.40 -0.84
CA ALA A 46 0.00 -9.50 0.17
C ALA A 46 1.34 -9.88 -0.46
N ALA A 47 1.34 -10.75 -1.47
CA ALA A 47 2.54 -11.12 -2.20
C ALA A 47 3.19 -9.91 -2.87
N LEU A 48 2.40 -9.14 -3.62
CA LEU A 48 2.93 -7.95 -4.30
C LEU A 48 3.41 -6.88 -3.31
N LEU A 49 2.58 -6.52 -2.33
CA LEU A 49 2.85 -5.38 -1.47
C LEU A 49 3.97 -5.64 -0.47
N LEU A 50 4.12 -6.88 0.00
CA LEU A 50 5.26 -7.27 0.84
C LEU A 50 6.55 -7.39 0.03
N ASP A 51 6.50 -7.96 -1.18
CA ASP A 51 7.66 -7.99 -2.08
C ASP A 51 8.13 -6.57 -2.41
N TRP A 52 7.19 -5.67 -2.73
CA TRP A 52 7.47 -4.27 -3.02
C TRP A 52 8.20 -3.57 -1.88
N GLN A 53 7.67 -3.71 -0.65
CA GLN A 53 8.26 -3.14 0.54
C GLN A 53 9.65 -3.73 0.86
N GLN A 54 9.91 -4.97 0.47
CA GLN A 54 11.17 -5.69 0.69
C GLN A 54 12.18 -5.51 -0.47
N SER A 55 11.77 -4.94 -1.59
CA SER A 55 12.59 -4.81 -2.81
C SER A 55 13.72 -3.77 -2.74
N GLY A 56 13.81 -3.00 -1.65
CA GLY A 56 14.83 -1.98 -1.45
C GLY A 56 14.70 -1.31 -0.07
N THR A 57 15.34 -0.15 0.09
CA THR A 57 15.37 0.55 1.38
C THR A 57 14.20 1.54 1.49
N GLU A 58 13.42 1.44 2.57
CA GLU A 58 12.30 2.37 2.87
C GLU A 58 11.37 2.59 1.67
N ARG A 59 11.05 1.51 0.96
CA ARG A 59 10.07 1.52 -0.12
C ARG A 59 8.70 1.26 0.47
N HIS A 60 7.83 2.23 0.29
CA HIS A 60 6.50 2.19 0.85
C HIS A 60 5.45 2.16 -0.26
N TRP A 61 4.25 1.79 0.13
CA TRP A 61 3.09 1.81 -0.73
C TRP A 61 1.92 2.49 -0.01
N LEU A 62 1.04 3.11 -0.78
CA LEU A 62 -0.20 3.71 -0.35
C LEU A 62 -1.29 3.33 -1.36
N MET A 63 -2.46 2.94 -0.89
CA MET A 63 -3.59 2.65 -1.78
C MET A 63 -4.91 2.97 -1.09
N ARG A 64 -5.97 3.16 -1.88
CA ARG A 64 -7.32 3.17 -1.29
C ARG A 64 -7.67 1.78 -0.76
N ALA A 65 -8.22 1.70 0.44
CA ALA A 65 -8.71 0.45 1.01
C ALA A 65 -9.92 -0.05 0.21
N ARG A 66 -9.94 -1.33 -0.19
CA ARG A 66 -11.10 -1.96 -0.86
C ARG A 66 -12.29 -2.11 0.11
N LYS A 67 -13.50 -2.26 -0.42
CA LYS A 67 -14.70 -2.61 0.36
C LYS A 67 -15.32 -3.90 -0.21
N PRO A 68 -15.61 -4.93 0.61
CA PRO A 68 -15.27 -5.06 2.03
C PRO A 68 -13.77 -5.36 2.24
N LEU A 69 -13.22 -4.91 3.36
CA LEU A 69 -11.88 -5.27 3.84
C LEU A 69 -12.06 -5.94 5.20
N LYS A 70 -11.56 -7.17 5.35
CA LYS A 70 -11.52 -7.87 6.64
C LYS A 70 -10.15 -7.63 7.26
N TYR A 71 -10.13 -7.13 8.48
CA TYR A 71 -8.93 -6.82 9.24
C TYR A 71 -9.23 -6.91 10.73
N GLU A 72 -8.18 -7.02 11.52
CA GLU A 72 -8.24 -6.91 12.97
C GLU A 72 -7.37 -5.74 13.39
N VAL A 73 -7.85 -4.91 14.31
CA VAL A 73 -7.04 -3.80 14.85
C VAL A 73 -6.05 -4.38 15.85
N ILE A 74 -4.77 -4.08 15.64
CA ILE A 74 -3.67 -4.44 16.56
C ILE A 74 -3.46 -3.29 17.54
N GLU A 75 -3.46 -2.07 17.03
CA GLU A 75 -3.17 -0.85 17.77
C GLU A 75 -3.91 0.33 17.17
N GLU A 76 -4.40 1.23 18.02
CA GLU A 76 -4.92 2.54 17.62
C GLU A 76 -3.78 3.56 17.69
N LEU A 77 -3.42 4.11 16.54
CA LEU A 77 -2.37 5.12 16.39
C LEU A 77 -2.93 6.54 16.54
N GLY A 78 -4.25 6.68 16.40
CA GLY A 78 -5.00 7.91 16.59
C GLY A 78 -6.44 7.79 16.09
N VAL A 79 -7.20 8.88 16.18
CA VAL A 79 -8.59 8.92 15.68
C VAL A 79 -8.58 8.70 14.17
N GLY A 80 -9.21 7.61 13.72
CA GLY A 80 -9.22 7.27 12.31
C GLY A 80 -7.94 6.58 11.82
N ASP A 81 -7.05 6.14 12.70
CA ASP A 81 -5.72 5.65 12.32
C ASP A 81 -5.31 4.43 13.14
N TRP A 82 -5.07 3.31 12.46
CA TRP A 82 -4.87 2.01 13.11
C TRP A 82 -3.77 1.20 12.45
N LEU A 83 -2.97 0.53 13.25
CA LEU A 83 -2.20 -0.62 12.79
C LEU A 83 -3.14 -1.84 12.75
N VAL A 84 -3.23 -2.48 11.59
CA VAL A 84 -4.17 -3.60 11.38
C VAL A 84 -3.47 -4.86 10.91
N ARG A 85 -4.02 -6.01 11.31
CA ARG A 85 -3.67 -7.34 10.82
C ARG A 85 -4.62 -7.75 9.70
N LEU A 86 -4.06 -8.22 8.60
CA LEU A 86 -4.76 -8.70 7.41
C LEU A 86 -4.42 -10.18 7.19
N THR A 87 -5.39 -10.99 6.79
CA THR A 87 -5.13 -12.37 6.39
C THR A 87 -4.48 -12.40 5.00
N VAL A 88 -3.45 -13.24 4.83
CA VAL A 88 -2.88 -13.52 3.51
C VAL A 88 -3.85 -14.41 2.74
N SER A 89 -4.20 -14.02 1.52
CA SER A 89 -5.14 -14.79 0.70
C SER A 89 -4.50 -16.09 0.20
N ARG A 90 -5.33 -17.11 -0.10
CA ARG A 90 -4.86 -18.36 -0.70
C ARG A 90 -4.12 -18.13 -2.01
N ASP A 91 -4.57 -17.16 -2.82
CA ASP A 91 -3.91 -16.85 -4.09
C ASP A 91 -2.55 -16.17 -3.90
N ALA A 92 -2.40 -15.33 -2.86
CA ALA A 92 -1.09 -14.79 -2.49
C ALA A 92 -0.15 -15.90 -2.00
N LEU A 93 -0.62 -16.85 -1.18
CA LEU A 93 0.18 -18.02 -0.77
C LEU A 93 0.57 -18.92 -1.95
N LYS A 94 -0.29 -19.08 -2.97
CA LYS A 94 0.08 -19.80 -4.20
C LYS A 94 1.20 -19.11 -4.97
N GLN A 95 1.19 -17.77 -5.01
CA GLN A 95 2.21 -16.97 -5.70
C GLN A 95 3.53 -16.91 -4.92
N ARG A 96 3.43 -16.84 -3.59
CA ARG A 96 4.57 -16.76 -2.67
C ARG A 96 4.32 -17.66 -1.44
N PRO A 97 4.72 -18.95 -1.51
CA PRO A 97 4.42 -19.94 -0.47
C PRO A 97 5.07 -19.71 0.89
N ASP A 98 6.14 -18.92 0.94
CA ASP A 98 6.87 -18.54 2.16
C ASP A 98 6.18 -17.42 2.96
N LEU A 99 5.07 -16.86 2.45
CA LEU A 99 4.35 -15.81 3.18
C LEU A 99 3.78 -16.33 4.51
N PRO A 100 3.76 -15.47 5.55
CA PRO A 100 3.03 -15.76 6.78
C PRO A 100 1.52 -15.88 6.55
N SER A 101 0.79 -16.40 7.53
CA SER A 101 -0.68 -16.44 7.48
C SER A 101 -1.33 -15.06 7.53
N HIS A 102 -0.63 -14.08 8.12
CA HIS A 102 -1.09 -12.72 8.30
C HIS A 102 0.03 -11.72 8.01
N TRP A 103 -0.37 -10.51 7.65
CA TRP A 103 0.52 -9.39 7.37
C TRP A 103 -0.07 -8.11 7.97
N HIS A 104 0.78 -7.13 8.23
CA HIS A 104 0.39 -5.89 8.88
C HIS A 104 0.42 -4.72 7.90
N ALA A 105 -0.49 -3.77 8.10
CA ALA A 105 -0.53 -2.51 7.38
C ALA A 105 -1.17 -1.44 8.28
N ARG A 106 -0.95 -0.18 7.97
CA ARG A 106 -1.68 0.93 8.58
C ARG A 106 -2.94 1.23 7.79
N LEU A 107 -4.07 1.34 8.48
CA LEU A 107 -5.37 1.72 7.95
C LEU A 107 -5.69 3.14 8.42
N ILE A 108 -5.86 4.06 7.48
CA ILE A 108 -6.21 5.44 7.75
C ILE A 108 -7.61 5.70 7.20
N GLU A 109 -8.51 6.22 8.03
CA GLU A 109 -9.77 6.83 7.65
C GLU A 109 -9.67 8.35 7.77
N TYR A 110 -9.80 9.03 6.64
CA TYR A 110 -9.67 10.48 6.57
C TYR A 110 -10.71 11.05 5.62
N SER A 111 -11.38 12.13 6.03
CA SER A 111 -12.39 12.82 5.23
C SER A 111 -11.73 13.85 4.31
N ILE A 112 -12.03 13.77 3.02
CA ILE A 112 -11.63 14.75 2.02
C ILE A 112 -12.92 15.26 1.39
N ASP A 113 -13.10 16.59 1.39
CA ASP A 113 -14.34 17.25 0.97
C ASP A 113 -15.57 16.65 1.68
N ASP A 114 -15.48 16.48 3.00
CA ASP A 114 -16.49 15.84 3.86
C ASP A 114 -16.87 14.40 3.49
N LYS A 115 -16.11 13.75 2.59
CA LYS A 115 -16.32 12.36 2.20
C LYS A 115 -15.30 11.46 2.89
N PRO A 116 -15.74 10.54 3.78
CA PRO A 116 -14.82 9.62 4.44
C PRO A 116 -14.21 8.66 3.43
N ARG A 117 -12.88 8.61 3.41
CA ARG A 117 -12.09 7.70 2.59
C ARG A 117 -11.22 6.86 3.50
N ARG A 118 -10.96 5.62 3.06
CA ARG A 118 -10.05 4.71 3.75
C ARG A 118 -8.87 4.37 2.87
N TYR A 119 -7.70 4.35 3.46
CA TYR A 119 -6.41 4.10 2.83
C TYR A 119 -5.66 3.00 3.59
N LEU A 120 -4.92 2.17 2.85
CA LEU A 120 -3.97 1.22 3.40
C LEU A 120 -2.56 1.65 3.00
N THR A 121 -1.61 1.52 3.91
CA THR A 121 -0.21 1.86 3.66
C THR A 121 0.76 1.03 4.50
N SER A 122 1.99 0.87 4.01
CA SER A 122 3.13 0.36 4.79
C SER A 122 3.78 1.40 5.71
N LEU A 123 3.38 2.68 5.65
CA LEU A 123 3.92 3.76 6.47
C LEU A 123 3.39 3.65 7.92
N VAL A 124 3.90 2.68 8.68
CA VAL A 124 3.37 2.34 10.02
C VAL A 124 3.84 3.25 11.15
N ASP A 125 4.93 4.01 10.96
CA ASP A 125 5.41 5.00 11.92
C ASP A 125 4.53 6.26 11.85
N ALA A 126 3.56 6.37 12.78
CA ALA A 126 2.59 7.46 12.80
C ALA A 126 3.18 8.81 13.21
N GLU A 127 4.27 8.82 13.97
CA GLU A 127 4.96 10.04 14.36
C GLU A 127 5.74 10.63 13.18
N ARG A 128 6.46 9.76 12.44
CA ARG A 128 7.20 10.16 11.23
C ARG A 128 6.28 10.47 10.05
N TYR A 129 5.15 9.78 9.94
CA TYR A 129 4.21 9.92 8.82
C TYR A 129 2.79 10.22 9.32
N PRO A 130 2.44 11.50 9.59
CA PRO A 130 1.12 11.86 10.09
C PRO A 130 -0.01 11.49 9.11
N ALA A 131 -1.12 10.95 9.63
CA ALA A 131 -2.21 10.39 8.82
C ALA A 131 -2.79 11.36 7.77
N HIS A 132 -2.91 12.64 8.11
CA HIS A 132 -3.43 13.67 7.20
C HIS A 132 -2.49 13.94 6.01
N GLN A 133 -1.17 13.86 6.20
CA GLN A 133 -0.20 14.05 5.12
C GLN A 133 -0.22 12.83 4.20
N VAL A 134 -0.22 11.62 4.77
CA VAL A 134 -0.31 10.37 4.01
C VAL A 134 -1.59 10.31 3.17
N ALA A 135 -2.75 10.65 3.77
CA ALA A 135 -4.02 10.68 3.05
C ALA A 135 -4.08 11.79 1.98
N GLY A 136 -3.36 12.90 2.20
CA GLY A 136 -3.26 14.03 1.27
C GLY A 136 -2.65 13.64 -0.07
N HIS A 137 -1.62 12.78 -0.08
CA HIS A 137 -0.93 12.35 -1.30
C HIS A 137 -1.81 11.60 -2.32
N TYR A 138 -2.97 11.07 -1.92
CA TYR A 138 -3.88 10.42 -2.89
C TYR A 138 -4.68 11.42 -3.74
N ASN A 139 -4.62 12.72 -3.43
CA ASN A 139 -5.41 13.75 -4.10
C ASN A 139 -4.62 14.61 -5.10
N ASP A 140 -3.30 14.43 -5.21
CA ASP A 140 -2.43 15.16 -6.15
C ASP A 140 -2.33 14.48 -7.52
#